data_AF-A0A0R1DIX5-F1
#
_entry.id   AF-A0A0R1DIX5-F1
#
_cell.length_a   1.000
_cell.length_b   1.000
_cell.length_c   1.000
_cell.angle_alpha   90.00
_cell.angle_beta   90.00
_cell.angle_gamma   90.00
#
_symmetry.space_group_name_H-M   'P 1'
#
loop_
_entity.id
_entity.type
_entity.pdbx_description
1 polymer ?
#
loop_
_entity_poly.entity_id
_entity_poly.type
_entity_poly.pdbx_seq_one_letter_code
_entity_poly.pdbx_strand_id
1 'polypeptide(L)'
;MAIKLNLFVAFLMIYIYYFTEVYSRLEVTNIQCESLDKDFALIEYCFLKSVNRSYKYISIKANLLQPPVTKVKLHFGLYQRLNGYKPFLYNITFDACKFLKSPKSNPVALYFYNFYKDYSNMKHPCPFDHDIILDKLPYDKINNMVTKILPFPEGNYMFEADWIAYDIPRAVTKIYLSLTS
;
A
#
# COMPACT_ATOMS: atom_id res chain seq x y z
N MET A 1 22.62 -49.78 15.04
CA MET A 1 21.68 -49.57 13.91
C MET A 1 20.64 -48.48 14.23
N ALA A 2 20.01 -48.51 15.41
CA ALA A 2 19.02 -47.51 15.84
C ALA A 2 19.50 -46.03 15.84
N ILE A 3 20.75 -45.75 16.23
CA ILE A 3 21.28 -44.38 16.30
C ILE A 3 21.36 -43.72 14.91
N LYS A 4 21.74 -44.48 13.87
CA LYS A 4 21.79 -43.97 12.48
C LYS A 4 20.39 -43.68 11.93
N LEU A 5 19.40 -44.50 12.30
CA LEU A 5 18.01 -44.29 11.90
C LEU A 5 17.41 -43.04 12.55
N ASN A 6 17.67 -42.82 13.85
CA ASN A 6 17.22 -41.62 14.56
C ASN A 6 17.85 -40.34 14.00
N LEU A 7 19.14 -40.37 13.63
CA LEU A 7 19.79 -39.23 12.99
C LEU A 7 19.17 -38.89 11.63
N PHE A 8 18.89 -39.91 10.82
CA PHE A 8 18.28 -39.75 9.50
C PHE A 8 16.86 -39.17 9.58
N VAL A 9 16.05 -39.64 10.55
CA VAL A 9 14.72 -39.09 10.81
C VAL A 9 14.80 -37.63 11.27
N ALA A 10 15.76 -37.29 12.12
CA ALA A 10 15.97 -35.89 12.55
C ALA A 10 16.34 -34.97 11.37
N PHE A 11 17.22 -35.41 10.46
CA PHE A 11 17.54 -34.65 9.26
C PHE A 11 16.34 -34.47 8.32
N LEU A 12 15.51 -35.49 8.16
CA LEU A 12 14.26 -35.39 7.39
C LEU A 12 13.28 -34.39 8.01
N MET A 13 13.10 -34.42 9.34
CA MET A 13 12.23 -33.48 10.05
C MET A 13 12.73 -32.04 9.92
N ILE A 14 14.05 -31.81 10.02
CA ILE A 14 14.67 -30.50 9.81
C ILE A 14 14.47 -30.03 8.35
N TYR A 15 14.69 -30.92 7.38
CA TYR A 15 14.53 -30.58 5.96
C TYR A 15 13.06 -30.25 5.62
N ILE A 16 12.11 -31.04 6.14
CA ILE A 16 10.67 -30.76 5.98
C ILE A 16 10.30 -29.41 6.62
N TYR A 17 10.82 -29.11 7.81
CA TYR A 17 10.61 -27.81 8.47
C TYR A 17 11.11 -26.63 7.61
N TYR A 18 12.27 -26.76 6.97
CA TYR A 18 12.79 -25.75 6.03
C TYR A 18 11.97 -25.63 4.74
N PHE A 19 11.31 -26.71 4.27
CA PHE A 19 10.46 -26.67 3.08
C PHE A 19 9.05 -26.11 3.34
N THR A 20 8.62 -26.02 4.59
CA THR A 20 7.29 -25.52 4.97
C THR A 20 7.19 -24.00 5.12
N GLU A 21 8.13 -23.20 4.63
CA GLU A 21 7.89 -21.76 4.47
C GLU A 21 6.81 -21.55 3.39
N VAL A 22 5.55 -21.54 3.83
CA VAL A 22 4.42 -21.16 3.00
C VAL A 22 4.50 -19.65 2.79
N TYR A 23 5.07 -19.24 1.67
CA TYR A 23 5.18 -17.84 1.32
C TYR A 23 3.79 -17.33 0.91
N SER A 24 3.15 -16.56 1.79
CA SER A 24 1.95 -15.84 1.40
C SER A 24 2.26 -14.97 0.17
N ARG A 25 1.56 -15.27 -0.93
CA ARG A 25 1.71 -14.59 -2.21
C ARG A 25 0.75 -13.41 -2.23
N LEU A 26 1.27 -12.21 -1.98
CA LEU A 26 0.55 -10.99 -2.27
C LEU A 26 0.50 -10.76 -3.78
N GLU A 27 -0.69 -10.53 -4.30
CA GLU A 27 -0.91 -10.03 -5.66
C GLU A 27 -1.67 -8.70 -5.63
N VAL A 28 -1.08 -7.67 -6.25
CA VAL A 28 -1.83 -6.46 -6.61
C VAL A 28 -2.64 -6.79 -7.85
N THR A 29 -3.97 -6.77 -7.74
CA THR A 29 -4.88 -7.21 -8.81
C THR A 29 -5.34 -6.05 -9.67
N ASN A 30 -5.52 -4.86 -9.07
CA ASN A 30 -5.98 -3.69 -9.81
C ASN A 30 -5.60 -2.39 -9.07
N ILE A 31 -5.61 -1.29 -9.83
CA ILE A 31 -5.51 0.06 -9.31
C ILE A 31 -6.50 0.98 -10.05
N GLN A 32 -7.16 1.85 -9.30
CA GLN A 32 -8.06 2.85 -9.83
C GLN A 32 -7.69 4.20 -9.24
N CYS A 33 -7.59 5.22 -10.08
CA CYS A 33 -7.42 6.60 -9.67
C CYS A 33 -8.44 7.47 -10.39
N GLU A 34 -9.09 8.34 -9.66
CA GLU A 34 -10.10 9.25 -10.20
C GLU A 34 -9.79 10.67 -9.72
N SER A 35 -9.80 11.62 -10.64
CA SER A 35 -9.89 13.04 -10.29
C SER A 35 -11.37 13.42 -10.21
N LEU A 36 -11.78 13.86 -9.02
CA LEU A 36 -13.11 14.36 -8.74
C LEU A 36 -13.24 15.85 -9.08
N ASP A 37 -12.12 16.57 -9.08
CA ASP A 37 -12.02 17.97 -9.43
C ASP A 37 -10.86 18.20 -10.42
N LYS A 38 -11.22 18.18 -11.69
CA LYS A 38 -10.28 18.26 -12.82
C LYS A 38 -9.67 19.65 -13.00
N ASP A 39 -10.25 20.68 -12.39
CA ASP A 39 -9.70 22.03 -12.41
C ASP A 39 -8.63 22.22 -11.32
N PHE A 40 -8.59 21.31 -10.34
CA PHE A 40 -7.60 21.31 -9.26
C PHE A 40 -6.45 20.33 -9.50
N ALA A 41 -6.77 19.09 -9.91
CA ALA A 41 -5.76 18.06 -10.16
C ALA A 41 -6.17 17.12 -11.28
N LEU A 42 -5.23 16.76 -12.16
CA LEU A 42 -5.45 15.78 -13.23
C LEU A 42 -4.59 14.54 -13.01
N ILE A 43 -5.18 13.35 -13.11
CA ILE A 43 -4.40 12.10 -13.09
C ILE A 43 -3.84 11.88 -14.50
N GLU A 44 -2.54 12.11 -14.68
CA GLU A 44 -1.85 11.88 -15.96
C GLU A 44 -1.70 10.39 -16.25
N TYR A 45 -1.30 9.62 -15.24
CA TYR A 45 -1.29 8.16 -15.31
C TYR A 45 -1.55 7.51 -13.95
N CYS A 46 -2.17 6.33 -13.99
CA CYS A 46 -2.39 5.47 -12.84
C CYS A 46 -2.51 4.04 -13.34
N PHE A 47 -1.47 3.23 -13.13
CA PHE A 47 -1.45 1.88 -13.66
C PHE A 47 -0.66 0.91 -12.81
N LEU A 48 -1.02 -0.36 -12.95
CA LEU A 48 -0.25 -1.51 -12.53
C LEU A 48 0.44 -2.09 -13.76
N LYS A 49 1.77 -2.16 -13.75
CA LYS A 49 2.54 -2.74 -14.86
C LYS A 49 3.19 -4.04 -14.45
N SER A 50 2.97 -5.07 -15.27
CA SER A 50 3.64 -6.37 -15.14
C SER A 50 4.87 -6.39 -16.04
N VAL A 51 6.06 -6.44 -15.45
CA VAL A 51 7.32 -6.54 -16.20
C VAL A 51 7.67 -8.00 -16.45
N ASN A 52 7.52 -8.85 -15.42
CA ASN A 52 7.68 -10.29 -15.52
C ASN A 52 6.81 -10.99 -14.44
N ARG A 53 6.88 -12.32 -14.33
CA ARG A 53 6.06 -13.12 -13.39
C ARG A 53 6.21 -12.72 -11.92
N SER A 54 7.38 -12.19 -11.54
CA SER A 54 7.75 -11.87 -10.16
C SER A 54 7.97 -10.38 -9.93
N TYR A 55 7.79 -9.52 -10.95
CA TYR A 55 7.96 -8.09 -10.83
C TYR A 55 6.80 -7.35 -11.49
N LYS A 56 5.93 -6.83 -10.62
CA LYS A 56 4.87 -5.88 -10.94
C LYS A 56 5.07 -4.61 -10.12
N TYR A 57 4.72 -3.46 -10.67
CA TYR A 57 4.80 -2.19 -9.95
C TYR A 57 3.61 -1.28 -10.23
N ILE A 58 3.36 -0.40 -9.28
CA ILE A 58 2.38 0.69 -9.38
C ILE A 58 3.11 1.98 -9.74
N SER A 59 2.57 2.74 -10.69
CA SER A 59 2.98 4.12 -10.96
C SER A 59 1.74 5.01 -11.04
N ILE A 60 1.81 6.16 -10.36
CA ILE A 60 0.76 7.18 -10.34
C ILE A 60 1.42 8.55 -10.54
N LYS A 61 0.82 9.40 -11.37
CA LYS A 61 1.16 10.81 -11.45
C LYS A 61 -0.11 11.64 -11.49
N ALA A 62 -0.17 12.63 -10.60
CA ALA A 62 -1.23 13.62 -10.54
C ALA A 62 -0.62 15.01 -10.71
N ASN A 63 -1.09 15.74 -11.71
CA ASN A 63 -0.65 17.08 -12.03
C ASN A 63 -1.45 18.06 -11.19
N LEU A 64 -0.77 18.91 -10.41
CA LEU A 64 -1.43 19.91 -9.58
C LEU A 64 -1.60 21.19 -10.40
N LEU A 65 -2.85 21.60 -10.63
CA LEU A 65 -3.17 22.76 -11.46
C LEU A 65 -3.25 24.07 -10.66
N GLN A 66 -3.39 23.98 -9.34
CA GLN A 66 -3.50 25.13 -8.43
C GLN A 66 -2.47 25.07 -7.28
N PRO A 67 -1.16 25.03 -7.58
CA PRO A 67 -0.13 25.15 -6.55
C PRO A 67 -0.01 26.60 -6.02
N PRO A 68 0.49 26.80 -4.79
CA PRO A 68 0.89 25.78 -3.83
C PRO A 68 -0.30 25.20 -3.05
N VAL A 69 -0.30 23.88 -2.82
CA VAL A 69 -1.28 23.20 -1.98
C VAL A 69 -0.78 23.14 -0.54
N THR A 70 -1.46 23.85 0.36
CA THR A 70 -1.02 24.03 1.76
C THR A 70 -1.85 23.28 2.79
N LYS A 71 -3.06 22.84 2.42
CA LYS A 71 -3.99 22.13 3.31
C LYS A 71 -4.49 20.86 2.63
N VAL A 72 -4.09 19.72 3.18
CA VAL A 72 -4.49 18.39 2.68
C VAL A 72 -4.92 17.52 3.85
N LYS A 73 -6.12 16.96 3.76
CA LYS A 73 -6.59 15.85 4.57
C LYS A 73 -6.59 14.59 3.72
N LEU A 74 -6.22 13.48 4.33
CA LEU A 74 -6.34 12.15 3.76
C LEU A 74 -7.36 11.39 4.58
N HIS A 75 -8.42 10.92 3.93
CA HIS A 75 -9.25 9.84 4.48
C HIS A 75 -8.73 8.53 3.90
N PHE A 76 -8.42 7.58 4.79
CA PHE A 76 -7.92 6.27 4.43
C PHE A 76 -8.86 5.21 4.99
N GLY A 77 -9.33 4.34 4.09
CA GLY A 77 -10.15 3.19 4.43
C GLY A 77 -9.50 1.89 3.97
N LEU A 78 -9.42 0.93 4.90
CA LEU A 78 -9.02 -0.44 4.62
C LEU A 78 -10.29 -1.31 4.60
N TYR A 79 -10.44 -2.12 3.55
CA TYR A 79 -11.61 -2.97 3.35
C TYR A 79 -11.20 -4.39 3.01
N GLN A 80 -11.97 -5.36 3.48
CA GLN A 80 -11.87 -6.77 3.09
C GLN A 80 -13.09 -7.16 2.26
N ARG A 81 -12.89 -7.93 1.20
CA ARG A 81 -13.96 -8.47 0.37
C ARG A 81 -14.51 -9.74 1.00
N LEU A 82 -15.76 -9.64 1.45
CA LEU A 82 -16.60 -10.76 1.87
C LEU A 82 -17.78 -10.81 0.89
N ASN A 83 -19.01 -10.62 1.39
CA ASN A 83 -20.19 -10.33 0.56
C ASN A 83 -20.20 -8.85 0.12
N GLY A 84 -19.16 -8.45 -0.61
CA GLY A 84 -18.82 -7.05 -0.91
C GLY A 84 -17.66 -6.54 -0.05
N TYR A 85 -17.17 -5.33 -0.36
CA TYR A 85 -16.14 -4.68 0.45
C TYR A 85 -16.73 -4.16 1.76
N LYS A 86 -16.21 -4.65 2.88
CA LYS A 86 -16.58 -4.24 4.23
C LYS A 86 -15.37 -3.61 4.92
N PRO A 87 -15.55 -2.57 5.76
CA PRO A 87 -14.45 -1.98 6.51
C PRO A 87 -13.66 -3.04 7.30
N PHE A 88 -12.34 -2.94 7.28
CA PHE A 88 -11.40 -3.86 7.94
C PHE A 88 -10.32 -3.04 8.66
N LEU A 89 -10.21 -3.21 9.98
CA LEU A 89 -9.24 -2.59 10.90
C LEU A 89 -9.21 -1.05 10.96
N TYR A 90 -9.06 -0.35 9.84
CA TYR A 90 -8.76 1.07 9.79
C TYR A 90 -9.69 1.83 8.85
N ASN A 91 -10.31 2.87 9.41
CA ASN A 91 -11.04 3.91 8.70
C ASN A 91 -10.72 5.22 9.44
N ILE A 92 -9.80 6.01 8.89
CA ILE A 92 -9.24 7.18 9.57
C ILE A 92 -9.13 8.37 8.64
N THR A 93 -9.33 9.57 9.19
CA THR A 93 -9.02 10.83 8.51
C THR A 93 -7.96 11.57 9.29
N PHE A 94 -6.93 12.08 8.60
CA PHE A 94 -5.89 12.88 9.23
C PHE A 94 -5.40 14.01 8.32
N ASP A 95 -4.84 15.06 8.94
CA ASP A 95 -4.17 16.15 8.23
C ASP A 95 -2.79 15.66 7.74
N ALA A 96 -2.67 15.48 6.42
CA ALA A 96 -1.46 14.96 5.80
C ALA A 96 -0.29 15.95 5.93
N CYS A 97 -0.56 17.25 5.83
CA CYS A 97 0.47 18.28 5.99
C CYS A 97 1.04 18.31 7.41
N LYS A 98 0.20 18.16 8.44
CA LYS A 98 0.61 18.04 9.83
C LYS A 98 1.34 16.72 10.09
N PHE A 99 0.84 15.62 9.52
CA PHE A 99 1.47 14.30 9.64
C PHE A 99 2.90 14.31 9.08
N LEU A 100 3.14 14.89 7.89
CA LEU A 100 4.47 14.93 7.29
C LEU A 100 5.49 15.75 8.10
N LYS A 101 5.05 16.68 8.96
CA LYS A 101 5.92 17.39 9.92
C LYS A 101 6.35 16.51 11.10
N SER A 102 5.49 15.59 11.52
CA SER A 102 5.77 14.66 12.63
C SER A 102 5.10 13.30 12.40
N PRO A 103 5.67 12.44 11.53
CA PRO A 103 5.01 11.19 11.12
C PRO A 103 4.76 10.23 12.29
N LYS A 104 5.61 10.27 13.32
CA LYS A 104 5.48 9.44 14.52
C LYS A 104 4.23 9.75 15.35
N SER A 105 3.57 10.89 15.12
CA SER A 105 2.36 11.28 15.86
C SER A 105 1.12 10.44 15.50
N ASN A 106 1.12 9.75 14.35
CA ASN A 106 0.05 8.85 13.94
C ASN A 106 0.67 7.52 13.46
N PRO A 107 0.77 6.50 14.34
CA PRO A 107 1.39 5.22 14.01
C PRO A 107 0.69 4.48 12.86
N VAL A 108 -0.64 4.59 12.75
CA VAL A 108 -1.40 3.95 11.68
C VAL A 108 -1.08 4.60 10.34
N ALA A 109 -1.12 5.93 10.26
CA ALA A 109 -0.71 6.65 9.05
C ALA A 109 0.76 6.38 8.71
N LEU A 110 1.65 6.31 9.70
CA LEU A 110 3.06 5.97 9.50
C LEU A 110 3.25 4.57 8.92
N TYR A 111 2.49 3.59 9.40
CA TYR A 111 2.52 2.23 8.86
C TYR A 111 2.21 2.23 7.36
N PHE A 112 1.10 2.84 6.93
CA PHE A 112 0.74 2.90 5.50
C PHE A 112 1.66 3.82 4.68
N TYR A 113 2.13 4.92 5.26
CA TYR A 113 3.09 5.81 4.62
C TYR A 113 4.40 5.10 4.26
N ASN A 114 4.86 4.17 5.12
CA ASN A 114 6.05 3.36 4.85
C ASN A 114 5.90 2.41 3.66
N PHE A 115 4.70 2.21 3.11
CA PHE A 115 4.50 1.40 1.91
C PHE A 115 5.13 2.11 0.71
N TYR A 116 4.96 3.43 0.61
CA TYR A 116 5.21 4.18 -0.62
C TYR A 116 6.21 5.33 -0.49
N LYS A 117 6.56 5.77 0.72
CA LYS A 117 7.41 6.97 0.93
C LYS A 117 8.74 6.95 0.16
N ASP A 118 9.34 5.79 -0.04
CA ASP A 118 10.64 5.63 -0.70
C ASP A 118 10.52 5.72 -2.24
N TYR A 119 9.28 5.64 -2.76
CA TYR A 119 8.94 5.63 -4.18
C TYR A 119 8.11 6.86 -4.59
N SER A 120 7.93 7.82 -3.67
CA SER A 120 7.14 9.02 -3.91
C SER A 120 7.90 10.29 -3.60
N ASN A 121 7.55 11.38 -4.29
CA ASN A 121 8.03 12.72 -3.96
C ASN A 121 7.27 13.36 -2.77
N MET A 122 6.22 12.72 -2.24
CA MET A 122 5.47 13.18 -1.05
C MET A 122 6.22 12.90 0.27
N LYS A 123 7.43 13.42 0.42
CA LYS A 123 8.32 13.15 1.57
C LYS A 123 8.70 14.36 2.40
N HIS A 124 8.23 15.53 2.00
CA HIS A 124 8.43 16.78 2.72
C HIS A 124 7.07 17.30 3.24
N PRO A 125 7.07 18.13 4.30
CA PRO A 125 5.86 18.80 4.71
C PRO A 125 5.38 19.77 3.62
N CYS A 126 4.07 20.03 3.59
CA CYS A 126 3.46 21.06 2.74
C CYS A 126 4.15 22.43 2.91
N PRO A 127 4.14 23.31 1.88
CA PRO A 127 3.33 23.23 0.65
C PRO A 127 3.82 22.23 -0.38
N PHE A 128 2.90 21.73 -1.22
CA PHE A 128 3.22 21.04 -2.48
C PHE A 128 3.06 22.02 -3.64
N ASP A 129 4.15 22.30 -4.33
CA ASP A 129 4.25 23.23 -5.47
C ASP A 129 4.66 22.52 -6.78
N HIS A 130 4.63 21.20 -6.77
CA HIS A 130 4.98 20.33 -7.88
C HIS A 130 3.96 19.19 -8.02
N ASP A 131 3.98 18.51 -9.17
CA ASP A 131 3.16 17.32 -9.40
C ASP A 131 3.41 16.23 -8.36
N ILE A 132 2.39 15.45 -8.05
CA ILE A 132 2.48 14.32 -7.12
C ILE A 132 2.81 13.06 -7.89
N ILE A 133 3.91 12.41 -7.52
CA ILE A 133 4.45 11.25 -8.23
C ILE A 133 4.64 10.10 -7.23
N LEU A 134 4.13 8.93 -7.62
CA LEU A 134 4.52 7.63 -7.11
C LEU A 134 5.12 6.86 -8.27
N ASP A 135 6.42 6.59 -8.24
CA ASP A 135 7.12 5.95 -9.35
C ASP A 135 7.57 4.53 -9.00
N LYS A 136 7.06 3.56 -9.76
CA LYS A 136 7.48 2.16 -9.74
C LYS A 136 7.52 1.53 -8.34
N LEU A 137 6.48 1.75 -7.54
CA LEU A 137 6.30 1.06 -6.27
C LEU A 137 6.16 -0.45 -6.50
N PRO A 138 7.13 -1.29 -6.12
CA PRO A 138 7.05 -2.74 -6.32
C PRO A 138 6.04 -3.37 -5.36
N TYR A 139 5.32 -4.40 -5.82
CA TYR A 139 4.39 -5.11 -4.94
C TYR A 139 5.12 -5.81 -3.78
N ASP A 140 6.38 -6.24 -3.94
CA ASP A 140 7.15 -6.89 -2.87
C ASP A 140 7.33 -6.00 -1.64
N LYS A 141 7.41 -4.67 -1.83
CA LYS A 141 7.43 -3.71 -0.72
C LYS A 141 6.14 -3.77 0.09
N ILE A 142 5.00 -3.85 -0.59
CA ILE A 142 3.68 -4.02 0.03
C ILE A 142 3.60 -5.40 0.70
N ASN A 143 4.10 -6.45 0.03
CA ASN A 143 4.06 -7.83 0.52
C ASN A 143 4.73 -7.94 1.89
N ASN A 144 5.95 -7.42 2.03
CA ASN A 144 6.66 -7.44 3.31
C ASN A 144 5.90 -6.73 4.44
N MET A 145 5.20 -5.63 4.14
CA MET A 145 4.42 -4.91 5.15
C MET A 145 3.26 -5.76 5.67
N VAL A 146 2.48 -6.35 4.77
CA VAL A 146 1.25 -7.09 5.11
C VAL A 146 1.44 -8.56 5.48
N THR A 147 2.65 -9.11 5.30
CA THR A 147 2.96 -10.51 5.68
C THR A 147 3.94 -10.62 6.84
N LYS A 148 4.87 -9.67 7.00
CA LYS A 148 5.92 -9.73 8.04
C LYS A 148 5.75 -8.69 9.14
N ILE A 149 5.38 -7.45 8.79
CA ILE A 149 5.31 -6.35 9.76
C ILE A 149 3.98 -6.37 10.52
N LEU A 150 2.87 -6.40 9.78
CA LEU A 150 1.52 -6.57 10.33
C LEU A 150 0.79 -7.62 9.48
N PRO A 151 0.87 -8.90 9.85
CA PRO A 151 0.29 -10.00 9.08
C PRO A 151 -1.22 -9.87 8.93
N PHE A 152 -1.68 -9.69 7.69
CA PHE A 152 -3.11 -9.72 7.37
C PHE A 152 -3.54 -11.17 7.13
N PRO A 153 -4.79 -11.55 7.46
CA PRO A 153 -5.29 -12.87 7.11
C PRO A 153 -5.44 -13.02 5.59
N GLU A 154 -5.51 -14.25 5.10
CA GLU A 154 -5.80 -14.50 3.70
C GLU A 154 -7.13 -13.85 3.27
N GLY A 155 -7.19 -13.39 2.03
CA GLY A 155 -8.37 -12.75 1.48
C GLY A 155 -8.06 -11.68 0.45
N ASN A 156 -9.13 -11.03 -0.01
CA ASN A 156 -9.05 -9.92 -0.95
C ASN A 156 -9.31 -8.62 -0.22
N TYR A 157 -8.50 -7.60 -0.49
CA TYR A 157 -8.52 -6.32 0.19
C TYR A 157 -8.60 -5.15 -0.80
N MET A 158 -9.09 -4.02 -0.31
CA MET A 158 -9.04 -2.73 -0.99
C MET A 158 -8.51 -1.68 -0.02
N PHE A 159 -7.48 -0.96 -0.45
CA PHE A 159 -7.03 0.26 0.20
C PHE A 159 -7.62 1.43 -0.56
N GLU A 160 -8.37 2.28 0.13
CA GLU A 160 -8.99 3.49 -0.44
C GLU A 160 -8.38 4.72 0.24
N ALA A 161 -7.98 5.68 -0.58
CA ALA A 161 -7.42 6.96 -0.16
C ALA A 161 -8.17 8.09 -0.86
N ASP A 162 -8.90 8.90 -0.07
CA ASP A 162 -9.59 10.08 -0.55
C ASP A 162 -8.74 11.32 -0.23
N TRP A 163 -8.33 12.01 -1.29
CA TRP A 163 -7.47 13.18 -1.24
C TRP A 163 -8.33 14.42 -1.16
N ILE A 164 -8.30 15.10 -0.02
CA ILE A 164 -9.16 16.25 0.28
C ILE A 164 -8.25 17.47 0.45
N ALA A 165 -8.37 18.45 -0.45
CA ALA A 165 -7.61 19.70 -0.36
C ALA A 165 -8.56 20.87 -0.12
N TYR A 166 -8.25 21.67 0.89
CA TYR A 166 -9.11 22.77 1.35
C TYR A 166 -10.56 22.31 1.62
N ASP A 167 -10.70 21.15 2.28
CA ASP A 167 -11.98 20.51 2.62
C ASP A 167 -12.88 20.13 1.42
N ILE A 168 -12.32 20.14 0.21
CA ILE A 168 -12.99 19.71 -1.02
C ILE A 168 -12.35 18.39 -1.48
N PRO A 169 -13.13 17.33 -1.75
CA PRO A 169 -12.63 16.09 -2.34
C PRO A 169 -12.05 16.38 -3.73
N ARG A 170 -10.78 16.05 -3.96
CA ARG A 170 -10.08 16.32 -5.23
C ARG A 170 -9.83 15.06 -6.03
N ALA A 171 -9.50 13.97 -5.37
CA ALA A 171 -9.21 12.71 -6.03
C ALA A 171 -9.46 11.52 -5.10
N VAL A 172 -9.62 10.34 -5.70
CA VAL A 172 -9.72 9.05 -5.00
C VAL A 172 -8.72 8.09 -5.61
N THR A 173 -8.08 7.28 -4.78
CA THR A 173 -7.20 6.19 -5.20
C THR A 173 -7.62 4.90 -4.53
N LYS A 174 -7.81 3.83 -5.30
CA LYS A 174 -8.14 2.49 -4.82
C LYS A 174 -7.10 1.49 -5.30
N ILE A 175 -6.53 0.73 -4.37
CA ILE A 175 -5.58 -0.35 -4.68
C ILE A 175 -6.21 -1.66 -4.21
N TYR A 176 -6.27 -2.64 -5.11
CA TYR A 176 -6.87 -3.94 -4.85
C TYR A 176 -5.79 -5.00 -4.71
N LEU A 177 -5.89 -5.81 -3.66
CA LEU A 177 -4.90 -6.79 -3.26
C LEU A 177 -5.56 -8.15 -3.03
N SER A 178 -4.88 -9.23 -3.38
CA SER A 178 -5.21 -10.59 -3.00
C SER A 178 -4.05 -11.17 -2.21
N LEU A 179 -4.33 -11.71 -1.04
CA LEU A 179 -3.38 -12.41 -0.20
C LEU A 179 -3.80 -13.87 -0.09
N THR A 180 -2.97 -14.77 -0.62
CA THR A 180 -3.18 -16.22 -0.58
C THR A 180 -1.95 -16.89 0.00
N SER A 181 -2.13 -17.97 0.74
CA SER A 181 -1.07 -18.85 1.23
C SER A 181 -0.50 -19.71 0.10
#